data_AF-A0A166EHJ6-F1
#
_entry.id   AF-A0A166EHJ6-F1
#
_cell.length_a   1.000
_cell.length_b   1.000
_cell.length_c   1.000
_cell.angle_alpha   90.00
_cell.angle_beta   90.00
_cell.angle_gamma   90.00
#
_symmetry.space_group_name_H-M   'P 1'
#
loop_
_entity.id
_entity.type
_entity.pdbx_description
1 polymer ?
#
loop_
_entity_poly.entity_id
_entity_poly.type
_entity_poly.pdbx_seq_one_letter_code
_entity_poly.pdbx_strand_id
1 'polypeptide(L)'
;MHAQVVRPPTDYGQTVIDTLSSMSSEGGVIDQQLLRHFLALSPSYLLLDTTTNPSTMAAHQLANEPPNQEHIPSIPGIDTWDKGFNFLVDILLALHTRNELELETLNTASKACSECWTVASSWPGGGVGDASRARVRIVAGKLRSLLDENRRTYRGGLVYVP
;
A
#
# COMPACT_ATOMS: atom_id res chain seq x y z
N MET A 1 -13.99 -8.90 -36.42
CA MET A 1 -13.19 -7.89 -35.72
C MET A 1 -13.79 -7.70 -34.33
N HIS A 2 -13.21 -8.30 -33.28
CA HIS A 2 -13.69 -8.11 -31.91
C HIS A 2 -13.07 -6.83 -31.35
N ALA A 3 -13.89 -5.86 -30.97
CA ALA A 3 -13.45 -4.70 -30.21
C ALA A 3 -12.94 -5.17 -28.85
N GLN A 4 -11.64 -4.98 -28.58
CA GLN A 4 -11.09 -5.18 -27.24
C GLN A 4 -11.77 -4.18 -26.31
N VAL A 5 -12.50 -4.67 -25.30
CA VAL A 5 -12.97 -3.83 -24.20
C VAL A 5 -11.75 -3.39 -23.41
N VAL A 6 -11.29 -2.16 -23.66
CA VAL A 6 -10.23 -1.52 -22.87
C VAL A 6 -10.82 -1.26 -21.49
N ARG A 7 -10.44 -2.07 -20.50
CA ARG A 7 -10.79 -1.82 -19.10
C ARG A 7 -9.89 -0.70 -18.58
N PRO A 8 -10.41 0.26 -17.81
CA PRO A 8 -9.57 1.28 -17.20
C PRO A 8 -8.52 0.61 -16.29
N PRO A 9 -7.32 1.22 -16.14
CA PRO A 9 -6.32 0.76 -15.19
C PRO A 9 -6.92 0.65 -13.78
N THR A 10 -6.43 -0.32 -13.01
CA THR A 10 -6.81 -0.43 -11.61
C THR A 10 -6.20 0.74 -10.82
N ASP A 11 -6.99 1.36 -9.94
CA ASP A 11 -6.53 2.40 -9.01
C ASP A 11 -6.93 1.99 -7.59
N TYR A 12 -6.02 1.28 -6.92
CA TYR A 12 -6.23 0.85 -5.55
C TYR A 12 -6.44 2.03 -4.61
N GLY A 13 -5.68 3.12 -4.82
CA GLY A 13 -5.76 4.32 -4.02
C GLY A 13 -7.14 4.93 -4.03
N GLN A 14 -7.70 5.15 -5.21
CA GLN A 14 -9.04 5.71 -5.37
C GLN A 14 -10.11 4.77 -4.79
N THR A 15 -9.99 3.47 -5.06
CA THR A 15 -10.94 2.46 -4.56
C THR A 15 -11.02 2.46 -3.02
N VAL A 16 -9.86 2.49 -2.36
CA VAL A 16 -9.75 2.54 -0.90
C VAL A 16 -10.33 3.84 -0.36
N ILE A 17 -9.94 4.99 -0.93
CA ILE A 17 -10.36 6.30 -0.47
C ILE A 17 -11.89 6.45 -0.59
N ASP A 18 -12.48 6.10 -1.74
CA ASP A 18 -13.92 6.22 -1.96
C ASP A 18 -14.70 5.35 -0.98
N THR A 19 -14.28 4.09 -0.82
CA THR A 19 -14.99 3.15 0.03
C THR A 19 -14.90 3.57 1.50
N LEU A 20 -13.71 3.88 2.01
CA LEU A 20 -13.54 4.25 3.42
C LEU A 20 -14.11 5.64 3.75
N SER A 21 -14.11 6.58 2.80
CA SER A 21 -14.74 7.88 3.00
C SER A 21 -16.25 7.73 3.24
N SER A 22 -16.92 6.84 2.50
CA SER A 22 -18.35 6.56 2.68
C SER A 22 -18.70 5.95 4.04
N MET A 23 -17.75 5.29 4.71
CA MET A 23 -17.95 4.73 6.05
C MET A 23 -17.83 5.77 7.15
N SER A 24 -16.95 6.76 6.98
CA SER A 24 -16.70 7.79 7.99
C SER A 24 -17.92 8.70 8.24
N SER A 25 -18.86 8.76 7.29
CA SER A 25 -20.09 9.56 7.41
C SER A 25 -21.16 8.96 8.32
N GLU A 26 -21.14 7.64 8.58
CA GLU A 26 -22.14 6.97 9.41
C GLU A 26 -21.59 6.70 10.83
N GLY A 27 -21.73 7.67 11.73
CA GLY A 27 -21.56 7.44 13.17
C GLY A 27 -20.14 7.56 13.74
N GLY A 28 -19.13 7.97 12.96
CA GLY A 28 -17.79 8.34 13.45
C GLY A 28 -16.92 7.18 13.97
N VAL A 29 -17.41 5.95 13.88
CA VAL A 29 -16.67 4.72 14.16
C VAL A 29 -16.16 4.15 12.84
N ILE A 30 -14.85 3.94 12.73
CA ILE A 30 -14.26 3.31 11.55
C ILE A 30 -14.48 1.80 11.66
N ASP A 31 -15.19 1.20 10.70
CA ASP A 31 -15.32 -0.26 10.68
C ASP A 31 -14.00 -0.92 10.24
N GLN A 32 -13.38 -1.59 11.22
CA GLN A 32 -12.08 -2.24 11.07
C GLN A 32 -12.15 -3.56 10.30
N GLN A 33 -13.33 -4.18 10.13
CA GLN A 33 -13.47 -5.37 9.28
C GLN A 33 -13.25 -5.01 7.82
N LEU A 34 -13.84 -3.90 7.35
CA LEU A 34 -13.60 -3.45 5.98
C LEU A 34 -12.16 -2.94 5.79
N LEU A 35 -11.59 -2.29 6.81
CA LEU A 35 -10.16 -1.94 6.83
C LEU A 35 -9.27 -3.18 6.65
N ARG A 36 -9.54 -4.27 7.40
CA ARG A 36 -8.84 -5.55 7.26
C ARG A 36 -9.02 -6.15 5.87
N HIS A 37 -10.21 -6.06 5.29
CA HIS A 37 -10.48 -6.53 3.93
C HIS A 37 -9.57 -5.81 2.92
N PHE A 38 -9.50 -4.48 2.95
CA PHE A 38 -8.64 -3.73 2.05
C PHE A 38 -7.15 -4.00 2.28
N LEU A 39 -6.71 -4.11 3.54
CA LEU A 39 -5.33 -4.51 3.87
C LEU A 39 -4.97 -5.86 3.25
N ALA A 40 -5.85 -6.87 3.38
CA ALA A 40 -5.63 -8.20 2.84
C ALA A 40 -5.61 -8.23 1.30
N LEU A 41 -6.24 -7.26 0.65
CA LEU A 41 -6.20 -7.12 -0.81
C LEU A 41 -4.94 -6.41 -1.31
N SER A 42 -4.23 -5.65 -0.47
CA SER A 42 -3.06 -4.85 -0.86
C SER A 42 -2.00 -5.62 -1.68
N PRO A 43 -1.59 -6.86 -1.33
CA PRO A 43 -0.60 -7.61 -2.13
C PRO A 43 -1.10 -7.93 -3.55
N SER A 44 -2.39 -8.22 -3.69
CA SER A 44 -3.02 -8.47 -4.99
C SER A 44 -3.08 -7.21 -5.84
N TYR A 45 -3.45 -6.07 -5.23
CA TYR A 45 -3.46 -4.78 -5.93
C TYR A 45 -2.05 -4.28 -6.27
N LEU A 46 -1.03 -4.61 -5.47
CA LEU A 46 0.35 -4.34 -5.84
C LEU A 46 0.72 -5.00 -7.17
N LEU A 47 0.30 -6.26 -7.38
CA LEU A 47 0.49 -6.95 -8.66
C LEU A 47 -0.41 -6.38 -9.77
N LEU A 48 -1.68 -6.10 -9.48
CA LEU A 48 -2.64 -5.63 -10.48
C LEU A 48 -2.34 -4.20 -10.94
N ASP A 49 -2.09 -3.25 -10.04
CA ASP A 49 -1.79 -1.87 -10.41
C ASP A 49 -0.47 -1.82 -11.19
N THR A 50 0.54 -2.60 -10.82
CA THR A 50 1.82 -2.63 -11.58
C THR A 50 1.71 -3.26 -12.96
N THR A 51 0.77 -4.20 -13.17
CA THR A 51 0.58 -4.88 -14.46
C THR A 51 -0.49 -4.25 -15.35
N THR A 52 -1.46 -3.54 -14.77
CA THR A 52 -2.58 -2.88 -15.48
C THR A 52 -2.38 -1.37 -15.63
N ASN A 53 -1.45 -0.79 -14.87
CA ASN A 53 -0.92 0.55 -15.07
C ASN A 53 0.61 0.49 -15.31
N PRO A 54 1.08 -0.28 -16.32
CA PRO A 54 2.49 -0.33 -16.63
C PRO A 54 2.89 1.02 -17.22
N SER A 55 3.84 1.71 -16.59
CA SER A 55 4.63 2.74 -17.28
C SER A 55 5.48 2.10 -18.36
N THR A 56 4.86 1.63 -19.44
CA THR A 56 5.60 1.40 -20.66
C THR A 56 5.69 2.76 -21.33
N MET A 57 6.86 3.41 -21.23
CA MET A 57 7.31 4.61 -21.96
C MET A 57 7.31 5.96 -21.21
N ALA A 58 8.28 6.13 -20.31
CA ALA A 58 9.13 7.34 -20.32
C ALA A 58 10.42 7.11 -21.15
N ALA A 59 10.40 6.15 -22.08
CA ALA A 59 11.51 5.87 -23.00
C ALA A 59 11.69 6.94 -24.10
N HIS A 60 10.86 8.00 -24.11
CA HIS A 60 10.98 9.13 -25.04
C HIS A 60 11.11 10.52 -24.38
N GLN A 61 11.04 10.65 -23.06
CA GLN A 61 11.09 11.96 -22.37
C GLN A 61 12.40 12.26 -21.62
N LEU A 62 13.33 11.31 -21.52
CA LEU A 62 14.67 11.57 -20.96
C LEU A 62 15.67 12.21 -21.93
N ALA A 63 15.26 12.58 -23.15
CA ALA A 63 16.16 13.25 -24.09
C ALA A 63 16.44 14.73 -23.73
N ASN A 64 15.74 15.33 -22.75
CA ASN A 64 15.78 16.78 -22.51
C ASN A 64 15.83 17.23 -21.03
N GLU A 65 16.15 16.38 -20.04
CA GLU A 65 16.28 16.84 -18.64
C GLU A 65 17.75 17.03 -18.18
N PRO A 66 18.05 18.12 -17.43
CA PRO A 66 19.38 18.44 -16.94
C PRO A 66 19.85 17.47 -15.83
N PRO A 67 21.16 17.23 -15.69
CA PRO A 67 21.70 16.06 -14.98
C PRO A 67 21.73 16.14 -13.43
N ASN A 68 20.91 16.95 -12.76
CA ASN A 68 21.10 17.25 -11.32
C ASN A 68 19.86 17.11 -10.42
N GLN A 69 18.98 16.15 -10.68
CA GLN A 69 17.95 15.77 -9.71
C GLN A 69 17.86 14.25 -9.60
N GLU A 70 18.01 13.69 -8.39
CA GLU A 70 17.68 12.29 -8.09
C GLU A 70 16.16 12.09 -8.22
N HIS A 71 15.67 12.05 -9.47
CA HIS A 71 14.26 11.86 -9.76
C HIS A 71 13.95 10.38 -9.62
N ILE A 72 13.30 10.00 -8.52
CA ILE A 72 12.73 8.65 -8.37
C ILE A 72 11.65 8.54 -9.47
N PRO A 73 11.78 7.63 -10.44
CA PRO A 73 10.81 7.53 -11.52
C PRO A 73 9.43 7.20 -10.96
N SER A 74 8.45 8.07 -11.21
CA SER A 74 7.04 7.82 -10.91
C SER A 74 6.55 6.67 -11.79
N ILE A 75 6.07 5.61 -11.15
CA ILE A 75 5.47 4.45 -11.79
C ILE A 75 4.01 4.49 -11.36
N PRO A 76 3.06 4.96 -12.19
CA PRO A 76 1.70 5.26 -11.77
C PRO A 76 1.00 4.11 -11.06
N GLY A 77 1.22 2.85 -11.47
CA GLY A 77 0.68 1.69 -10.74
C GLY A 77 1.24 1.52 -9.32
N ILE A 78 2.53 1.81 -9.11
CA ILE A 78 3.10 1.82 -7.76
C ILE A 78 2.56 3.02 -6.97
N ASP A 79 2.39 4.17 -7.63
CA ASP A 79 1.94 5.39 -6.94
C ASP A 79 0.47 5.29 -6.50
N THR A 80 -0.42 4.67 -7.29
CA THR A 80 -1.81 4.40 -6.88
C THR A 80 -1.86 3.41 -5.73
N TRP A 81 -1.09 2.31 -5.84
CA TRP A 81 -0.98 1.33 -4.76
C TRP A 81 -0.43 1.95 -3.46
N ASP A 82 0.65 2.74 -3.57
CA ASP A 82 1.32 3.39 -2.43
C ASP A 82 0.38 4.35 -1.72
N LYS A 83 -0.39 5.15 -2.47
CA LYS A 83 -1.43 6.04 -1.90
C LYS A 83 -2.46 5.25 -1.09
N GLY A 84 -3.03 4.19 -1.67
CA GLY A 84 -4.04 3.37 -1.00
C GLY A 84 -3.49 2.70 0.25
N PHE A 85 -2.32 2.08 0.15
CA PHE A 85 -1.74 1.35 1.27
C PHE A 85 -1.25 2.27 2.39
N ASN A 86 -0.65 3.42 2.08
CA ASN A 86 -0.31 4.42 3.09
C ASN A 86 -1.54 4.98 3.77
N PHE A 87 -2.61 5.26 3.03
CA PHE A 87 -3.85 5.76 3.62
C PHE A 87 -4.46 4.78 4.63
N LEU A 88 -4.49 3.49 4.31
CA LEU A 88 -4.91 2.45 5.27
C LEU A 88 -4.05 2.47 6.53
N VAL A 89 -2.73 2.58 6.39
CA VAL A 89 -1.80 2.60 7.52
C VAL A 89 -1.95 3.88 8.34
N ASP A 90 -2.19 5.03 7.70
CA ASP A 90 -2.44 6.29 8.39
C ASP A 90 -3.75 6.24 9.20
N ILE A 91 -4.76 5.50 8.73
CA ILE A 91 -5.97 5.18 9.53
C ILE A 91 -5.61 4.32 10.75
N LEU A 92 -4.74 3.31 10.62
CA LEU A 92 -4.28 2.52 11.77
C LEU A 92 -3.59 3.41 12.81
N LEU A 93 -2.76 4.36 12.38
CA LEU A 93 -2.12 5.34 13.26
C LEU A 93 -3.18 6.20 13.97
N ALA A 94 -4.20 6.68 13.26
CA ALA A 94 -5.28 7.46 13.84
C ALA A 94 -6.13 6.66 14.84
N LEU A 95 -6.41 5.39 14.56
CA LEU A 95 -7.10 4.50 15.49
C LEU A 95 -6.23 4.21 16.73
N HIS A 96 -4.92 4.07 16.56
CA HIS A 96 -3.99 3.88 17.67
C HIS A 96 -3.99 5.08 18.62
N THR A 97 -3.91 6.31 18.10
CA THR A 97 -3.93 7.53 18.93
C THR A 97 -5.26 7.71 19.67
N ARG A 98 -6.37 7.22 19.11
CA ARG A 98 -7.68 7.16 19.76
C ARG A 98 -7.86 5.99 20.73
N ASN A 99 -6.85 5.12 20.86
CA ASN A 99 -6.92 3.85 21.60
C ASN A 99 -7.94 2.82 21.08
N GLU A 100 -8.42 2.99 19.85
CA GLU A 100 -9.46 2.17 19.22
C GLU A 100 -8.90 1.07 18.31
N LEU A 101 -7.60 1.12 17.98
CA LEU A 101 -6.99 0.13 17.08
C LEU A 101 -7.02 -1.28 17.68
N GLU A 102 -7.63 -2.21 16.95
CA GLU A 102 -7.68 -3.63 17.29
C GLU A 102 -6.35 -4.33 16.95
N LEU A 103 -5.94 -5.27 17.81
CA LEU A 103 -4.77 -6.13 17.56
C LEU A 103 -4.91 -6.93 16.27
N GLU A 104 -6.12 -7.39 15.93
CA GLU A 104 -6.39 -8.13 14.70
C GLU A 104 -6.08 -7.27 13.47
N THR A 105 -6.49 -6.00 13.45
CA THR A 105 -6.22 -5.06 12.37
C THR A 105 -4.72 -4.85 12.15
N LEU A 106 -3.96 -4.66 13.23
CA LEU A 106 -2.51 -4.52 13.15
C LEU A 106 -1.83 -5.80 12.65
N ASN A 107 -2.33 -6.97 13.05
CA ASN A 107 -1.88 -8.26 12.55
C ASN A 107 -2.12 -8.41 11.04
N THR A 108 -3.31 -8.04 10.56
CA THR A 108 -3.65 -8.04 9.13
C THR A 108 -2.72 -7.10 8.35
N ALA A 109 -2.46 -5.89 8.86
CA ALA A 109 -1.55 -4.95 8.21
C ALA A 109 -0.09 -5.47 8.16
N SER A 110 0.38 -6.07 9.25
CA SER A 110 1.74 -6.64 9.33
C SER A 110 1.90 -7.82 8.35
N LYS A 111 0.89 -8.68 8.26
CA LYS A 111 0.84 -9.77 7.28
C LYS A 111 0.80 -9.26 5.84
N ALA A 112 -0.08 -8.31 5.54
CA ALA A 112 -0.16 -7.68 4.22
C ALA A 112 1.18 -7.05 3.81
N CYS A 113 1.89 -6.40 4.74
CA CYS A 113 3.20 -5.83 4.48
C CYS A 113 4.25 -6.90 4.08
N SER A 114 4.24 -8.07 4.74
CA SER A 114 5.11 -9.20 4.40
C SER A 114 4.78 -9.82 3.04
N GLU A 115 3.49 -9.95 2.74
CA GLU A 115 3.02 -10.46 1.45
C GLU A 115 3.38 -9.48 0.32
N CYS A 116 3.19 -8.17 0.52
CA CYS A 116 3.64 -7.14 -0.43
C CYS A 116 5.16 -7.19 -0.64
N TRP A 117 5.95 -7.41 0.42
CA TRP A 117 7.40 -7.60 0.30
C TRP A 117 7.74 -8.82 -0.56
N THR A 118 7.02 -9.93 -0.38
CA THR A 118 7.20 -11.16 -1.17
C THR A 118 6.86 -10.93 -2.64
N VAL A 119 5.74 -10.28 -2.94
CA VAL A 119 5.35 -9.89 -4.31
C VAL A 119 6.42 -9.01 -4.94
N ALA A 120 6.83 -7.94 -4.25
CA ALA A 120 7.84 -7.02 -4.76
C ALA A 120 9.21 -7.68 -4.98
N SER A 121 9.56 -8.67 -4.16
CA SER A 121 10.81 -9.43 -4.28
C SER A 121 10.79 -10.47 -5.39
N SER A 122 9.61 -10.79 -5.95
CA SER A 122 9.48 -11.69 -7.10
C SER A 122 9.87 -11.04 -8.43
N TRP A 123 9.88 -9.71 -8.49
CA TRP A 123 10.30 -8.95 -9.67
C TRP A 123 11.83 -8.83 -9.76
N PRO A 124 12.40 -8.75 -10.97
CA PRO A 124 13.82 -8.47 -11.16
C PRO A 124 14.25 -7.18 -10.44
N GLY A 125 15.50 -7.13 -10.00
CA GLY A 125 16.09 -5.94 -9.39
C GLY A 125 16.12 -4.75 -10.36
N GLY A 126 16.03 -3.53 -9.81
CA GLY A 126 15.83 -2.30 -10.59
C GLY A 126 14.36 -2.05 -10.96
N GLY A 127 14.01 -0.79 -11.24
CA GLY A 127 12.66 -0.42 -11.67
C GLY A 127 11.56 -0.72 -10.64
N VAL A 128 10.52 -1.44 -11.07
CA VAL A 128 9.30 -1.71 -10.27
C VAL A 128 9.61 -2.46 -8.97
N GLY A 129 10.48 -3.47 -9.00
CA GLY A 129 10.86 -4.26 -7.82
C GLY A 129 11.51 -3.42 -6.72
N ASP A 130 12.42 -2.53 -7.08
CA ASP A 130 13.12 -1.67 -6.12
C ASP A 130 12.20 -0.58 -5.57
N ALA A 131 11.41 0.05 -6.45
CA ALA A 131 10.44 1.07 -6.07
C ALA A 131 9.38 0.52 -5.11
N SER A 132 8.79 -0.64 -5.40
CA SER A 132 7.81 -1.27 -4.51
C SER A 132 8.42 -1.68 -3.17
N ARG A 133 9.63 -2.27 -3.15
CA ARG A 133 10.32 -2.60 -1.89
C ARG A 133 10.63 -1.36 -1.04
N ALA A 134 10.99 -0.24 -1.68
CA ALA A 134 11.20 1.03 -0.98
C ALA A 134 9.91 1.52 -0.31
N ARG A 135 8.76 1.50 -1.00
CA ARG A 135 7.46 1.87 -0.44
C ARG A 135 7.00 0.94 0.68
N VAL A 136 7.14 -0.39 0.52
CA VAL A 136 6.83 -1.37 1.57
C VAL A 136 7.64 -1.11 2.84
N ARG A 137 8.92 -0.73 2.72
CA ARG A 137 9.77 -0.40 3.88
C ARG A 137 9.27 0.83 4.64
N ILE A 138 8.79 1.86 3.94
CA ILE A 138 8.21 3.06 4.56
C ILE A 138 6.99 2.66 5.41
N VAL A 139 6.09 1.86 4.84
CA VAL A 139 4.91 1.35 5.56
C VAL A 139 5.31 0.47 6.75
N ALA A 140 6.25 -0.46 6.57
CA ALA A 140 6.76 -1.29 7.66
C ALA A 140 7.36 -0.44 8.80
N GLY A 141 8.00 0.68 8.46
CA GLY A 141 8.49 1.67 9.42
C GLY A 141 7.37 2.28 10.25
N LYS A 142 6.27 2.72 9.60
CA LYS A 142 5.07 3.23 10.28
C LYS A 142 4.46 2.18 11.20
N LEU A 143 4.24 0.95 10.73
CA LEU A 143 3.69 -0.13 11.56
C LEU A 143 4.58 -0.45 12.77
N ARG A 144 5.91 -0.41 12.60
CA ARG A 144 6.86 -0.62 13.70
C ARG A 144 6.72 0.42 14.81
N SER A 145 6.35 1.66 14.50
CA SER A 145 6.11 2.70 15.50
C SER A 145 4.88 2.46 16.37
N LEU A 146 3.99 1.54 15.97
CA LEU A 146 2.81 1.16 16.75
C LEU A 146 3.12 0.10 17.81
N LEU A 147 4.23 -0.63 17.67
CA LEU A 147 4.56 -1.77 18.53
C LEU A 147 5.08 -1.33 19.89
N ASP A 148 4.92 -2.21 20.88
CA ASP A 148 5.52 -2.07 22.20
C ASP A 148 7.07 -2.07 22.08
N GLU A 149 7.77 -1.71 23.16
CA GLU A 149 9.24 -1.57 23.19
C GLU A 149 10.01 -2.79 22.66
N ASN A 150 9.44 -3.98 22.85
CA ASN A 150 10.01 -5.26 22.37
C ASN A 150 9.91 -5.46 20.84
N ARG A 151 9.19 -4.58 20.13
CA ARG A 151 8.92 -4.61 18.68
C ARG A 151 8.29 -5.91 18.18
N ARG A 152 7.56 -6.62 19.04
CA ARG A 152 6.93 -7.93 18.78
C ARG A 152 5.48 -8.00 19.27
N THR A 153 5.12 -7.16 20.22
CA THR A 153 3.76 -7.09 20.74
C THR A 153 3.13 -5.74 20.48
N TYR A 154 1.81 -5.71 20.55
CA TYR A 154 1.00 -4.51 20.59
C TYR A 154 0.03 -4.65 21.76
N ARG A 155 0.20 -3.80 22.78
CA ARG A 155 -0.57 -3.89 24.03
C ARG A 155 -0.50 -5.28 24.67
N GLY A 156 0.69 -5.89 24.62
CA GLY A 156 0.94 -7.24 25.14
C GLY A 156 0.45 -8.40 24.26
N GLY A 157 -0.33 -8.14 23.21
CA GLY A 157 -0.72 -9.15 22.23
C GLY A 157 0.35 -9.36 21.16
N LEU A 158 0.61 -10.61 20.77
CA LEU A 158 1.59 -10.91 19.73
C LEU A 158 1.13 -10.35 18.38
N VAL A 159 2.05 -9.67 17.71
CA VAL A 159 1.88 -9.22 16.32
C VAL A 159 2.57 -10.21 15.40
N TYR A 160 1.99 -10.40 14.22
CA TYR A 160 2.52 -11.21 13.15
C TYR A 160 3.94 -10.76 12.82
N VAL A 161 4.88 -11.70 12.91
CA VAL A 161 6.25 -11.53 12.48
C VAL A 161 6.48 -12.54 11.35
N PRO A 162 6.87 -12.07 10.15
CA PRO A 162 7.20 -12.97 9.04
C PRO A 162 8.49 -13.76 9.28
#